data_AF-A0A163K8K7-F1
#
_entry.id   AF-A0A163K8K7-F1
#
_cell.length_a   1.000
_cell.length_b   1.000
_cell.length_c   1.000
_cell.angle_alpha   90.00
_cell.angle_beta   90.00
_cell.angle_gamma   90.00
#
_symmetry.space_group_name_H-M   'P 1'
#
loop_
_entity.id
_entity.type
_entity.pdbx_description
1 polymer ?
#
loop_
_entity_poly.entity_id
_entity_poly.type
_entity_poly.pdbx_seq_one_letter_code
_entity_poly.pdbx_strand_id
1 'polypeptide(L)'
;MIPKVSNVDLLILADNAGQEIYKFKKVIFHKDTQYLLLLQQEGYKILKTRYDAKHLKLIEISNEEFQQLRDLRLLDFDQPERDHESIGEFMVTGISFNKQGNEGGMLVEFKIASIERPLDILPYIVQTGAEHVFFSE
;
A
#
# COMPACT_ATOMS: atom_id res chain seq x y z
N MET A 1 3.57 -21.77 5.03
CA MET A 1 4.72 -21.04 5.61
C MET A 1 4.73 -19.66 4.96
N ILE A 2 4.46 -18.59 5.71
CA ILE A 2 4.49 -17.23 5.17
C ILE A 2 5.97 -16.85 5.00
N PRO A 3 6.44 -16.40 3.83
CA PRO A 3 7.83 -15.97 3.66
C PRO A 3 8.13 -14.86 4.68
N LYS A 4 9.30 -14.92 5.34
CA LYS A 4 9.75 -13.84 6.22
C LYS A 4 10.15 -12.63 5.36
N VAL A 5 9.21 -11.74 5.11
CA VAL A 5 9.43 -10.49 4.38
C VAL A 5 10.02 -9.47 5.34
N SER A 6 11.22 -8.98 5.02
CA SER A 6 11.90 -7.97 5.81
C SER A 6 11.44 -6.56 5.46
N ASN A 7 11.21 -6.28 4.17
CA ASN A 7 10.74 -4.96 3.72
C ASN A 7 10.12 -5.04 2.32
N VAL A 8 9.00 -4.37 2.08
CA VAL A 8 8.42 -4.15 0.76
C VAL A 8 8.92 -2.81 0.22
N ASP A 9 9.50 -2.80 -0.99
CA ASP A 9 10.04 -1.57 -1.58
C ASP A 9 9.10 -0.98 -2.63
N LEU A 10 8.58 -1.80 -3.54
CA LEU A 10 7.77 -1.35 -4.68
C LEU A 10 6.47 -2.13 -4.79
N LEU A 11 5.42 -1.45 -5.26
CA LEU A 11 4.15 -2.03 -5.69
C LEU A 11 3.89 -1.64 -7.15
N ILE A 12 3.37 -2.58 -7.93
CA ILE A 12 2.80 -2.30 -9.25
C ILE A 12 1.29 -2.31 -9.09
N LEU A 13 0.67 -1.17 -9.36
CA LEU A 13 -0.76 -0.98 -9.30
C LEU A 13 -1.33 -0.95 -10.72
N ALA A 14 -2.45 -1.62 -10.92
CA ALA A 14 -3.19 -1.65 -12.18
C ALA A 14 -4.58 -1.05 -11.97
N ASP A 15 -5.02 -0.22 -12.90
CA ASP A 15 -6.39 0.28 -13.01
C ASP A 15 -6.90 0.12 -14.46
N ASN A 16 -7.99 0.81 -14.80
CA ASN A 16 -8.55 0.78 -16.16
C ASN A 16 -7.71 1.57 -17.17
N ALA A 17 -6.81 2.44 -16.72
CA ALA A 17 -5.96 3.29 -17.56
C ALA A 17 -4.59 2.65 -17.83
N GLY A 18 -4.10 1.76 -16.96
CA GLY A 18 -2.87 1.03 -17.19
C GLY A 18 -2.23 0.47 -15.92
N GLN A 19 -0.90 0.36 -15.94
CA GLN A 19 -0.09 -0.06 -14.80
C GLN A 19 0.93 1.01 -14.44
N GLU A 20 1.09 1.24 -13.14
CA GLU A 20 2.02 2.20 -12.59
C GLU A 20 2.80 1.61 -11.40
N ILE A 21 4.04 2.07 -11.24
CA ILE A 21 4.94 1.62 -10.18
C ILE A 21 5.01 2.68 -9.09
N TYR A 22 4.80 2.24 -7.85
CA TYR A 22 4.83 3.07 -6.65
C TYR A 22 5.87 2.55 -5.68
N LYS A 23 6.60 3.46 -5.02
CA LYS A 23 7.41 3.12 -3.86
C LYS A 23 6.53 3.00 -2.62
N PHE A 24 6.59 1.87 -1.92
CA PHE A 24 5.91 1.67 -0.65
C PHE A 24 6.66 2.44 0.45
N LYS A 25 5.92 3.17 1.30
CA LYS A 25 6.50 3.93 2.41
C LYS A 25 6.12 3.35 3.76
N LYS A 26 4.81 3.25 4.01
CA LYS A 26 4.28 2.69 5.26
C LYS A 26 2.83 2.25 5.08
N VAL A 27 2.42 1.37 5.97
CA VAL A 27 1.01 1.05 6.21
C VAL A 27 0.57 1.78 7.48
N ILE A 28 -0.62 2.36 7.48
CA ILE A 28 -1.24 3.02 8.63
C ILE A 28 -2.50 2.24 8.96
N PHE A 29 -2.62 1.83 10.22
CA PHE A 29 -3.84 1.23 10.74
C PHE A 29 -4.57 2.33 11.52
N HIS A 30 -5.82 2.60 11.17
CA HIS A 30 -6.62 3.57 11.89
C HIS A 30 -8.07 3.11 11.88
N LYS A 31 -8.63 2.92 13.08
CA LYS A 31 -9.90 2.20 13.27
C LYS A 31 -9.82 0.83 12.57
N ASP A 32 -10.89 0.41 11.90
CA ASP A 32 -10.95 -0.83 11.12
C ASP A 32 -10.42 -0.69 9.68
N THR A 33 -9.68 0.38 9.37
CA THR A 33 -9.18 0.65 8.02
C THR A 33 -7.66 0.60 7.95
N GLN A 34 -7.13 0.05 6.85
CA GLN A 34 -5.71 0.05 6.56
C GLN A 34 -5.44 0.95 5.37
N TYR A 35 -4.51 1.89 5.55
CA TYR A 35 -4.08 2.85 4.55
C TYR A 35 -2.65 2.54 4.13
N LEU A 36 -2.35 2.75 2.86
CA LEU A 36 -1.05 2.61 2.25
C LEU A 36 -0.56 3.99 1.85
N LEU A 37 0.58 4.39 2.40
CA LEU A 37 1.30 5.56 1.92
C LEU A 37 2.28 5.12 0.83
N LEU A 38 2.10 5.67 -0.35
CA LEU A 38 2.87 5.39 -1.55
C LEU A 38 3.52 6.68 -2.06
N LEU A 39 4.64 6.53 -2.77
CA LEU A 39 5.34 7.63 -3.43
C LEU A 39 5.54 7.30 -4.91
N GLN A 40 5.20 8.24 -5.79
CA GLN A 40 5.47 8.16 -7.23
C GLN A 40 6.01 9.50 -7.69
N GLN A 41 7.18 9.49 -8.34
CA GLN A 41 7.90 10.71 -8.72
C GLN A 41 8.10 11.63 -7.50
N GLU A 42 7.43 12.78 -7.46
CA GLU A 42 7.50 13.77 -6.37
C GLU A 42 6.21 13.85 -5.53
N GLY A 43 5.21 13.00 -5.81
CA GLY A 43 3.90 13.03 -5.18
C GLY A 43 3.62 11.84 -4.26
N TYR A 44 3.02 12.12 -3.10
CA TYR A 44 2.48 11.09 -2.22
C TYR A 44 1.06 10.69 -2.63
N LYS A 45 0.77 9.39 -2.57
CA LYS A 45 -0.56 8.82 -2.75
C LYS A 45 -0.94 8.03 -1.51
N ILE A 46 -2.13 8.28 -0.99
CA ILE A 46 -2.72 7.49 0.09
C ILE A 46 -3.89 6.71 -0.48
N LEU A 47 -3.85 5.40 -0.32
CA LEU A 47 -4.91 4.49 -0.72
C LEU A 47 -5.37 3.69 0.49
N LYS A 48 -6.68 3.44 0.61
CA LYS A 48 -7.22 2.51 1.59
C LYS A 48 -7.44 1.14 0.96
N THR A 49 -7.23 0.11 1.77
CA THR A 49 -7.53 -1.27 1.40
C THR A 49 -9.05 -1.49 1.45
N ARG A 50 -9.57 -2.25 0.49
CA ARG A 50 -10.96 -2.71 0.46
C ARG A 50 -10.99 -4.12 -0.11
N TYR A 51 -11.58 -5.04 0.62
CA TYR A 51 -11.87 -6.37 0.11
C TYR A 51 -13.23 -6.40 -0.56
N ASP A 52 -13.28 -6.94 -1.77
CA ASP A 52 -14.53 -7.48 -2.31
C ASP A 52 -14.51 -9.01 -2.23
N ALA A 53 -15.57 -9.66 -2.71
CA ALA A 53 -15.75 -11.11 -2.60
C ALA A 53 -14.64 -11.94 -3.29
N LYS A 54 -13.73 -11.32 -4.06
CA LYS A 54 -12.71 -12.04 -4.82
C LYS A 54 -11.30 -11.55 -4.56
N HIS A 55 -11.08 -10.24 -4.40
CA HIS A 55 -9.74 -9.67 -4.38
C HIS A 55 -9.60 -8.48 -3.42
N LEU A 56 -8.35 -8.27 -2.98
CA LEU A 56 -7.92 -7.02 -2.37
C LEU A 56 -7.85 -5.92 -3.44
N LYS A 57 -8.51 -4.80 -3.17
CA LYS A 57 -8.42 -3.56 -3.94
C LYS A 57 -7.85 -2.44 -3.10
N LEU A 58 -7.20 -1.49 -3.76
CA LEU A 58 -6.78 -0.23 -3.18
C LEU A 58 -7.63 0.87 -3.79
N ILE A 59 -8.22 1.71 -2.96
CA ILE A 59 -9.07 2.82 -3.42
C ILE A 59 -8.60 4.13 -2.82
N GLU A 60 -8.88 5.22 -3.51
CA GLU A 60 -8.56 6.53 -2.99
C GLU A 60 -9.36 6.83 -1.71
N ILE A 61 -8.70 7.55 -0.80
CA ILE A 61 -9.36 8.06 0.40
C ILE A 61 -10.10 9.36 0.12
N SER A 62 -11.17 9.59 0.86
CA SER A 62 -11.89 10.86 0.88
C SER A 62 -11.08 11.97 1.54
N ASN A 63 -11.46 13.22 1.30
CA ASN A 63 -10.83 14.38 1.96
C ASN A 63 -11.05 14.34 3.48
N GLU A 64 -12.20 13.84 3.94
CA GLU A 64 -12.46 13.65 5.38
C GLU A 64 -11.47 12.65 5.99
N GLU A 65 -11.28 11.48 5.37
CA GLU A 65 -10.28 10.50 5.81
C GLU A 65 -8.87 11.08 5.79
N PHE A 66 -8.52 11.89 4.77
CA PHE A 66 -7.22 12.55 4.72
C PHE A 66 -7.03 13.52 5.88
N GLN A 67 -8.00 14.41 6.13
CA GLN A 67 -7.92 15.36 7.24
C GLN A 67 -7.81 14.64 8.58
N GLN A 68 -8.56 13.56 8.80
CA GLN A 68 -8.43 12.75 10.01
C GLN A 68 -7.00 12.21 10.20
N LEU A 69 -6.40 11.63 9.15
CA LEU A 69 -5.01 11.15 9.22
C LEU A 69 -4.00 12.27 9.46
N ARG A 70 -4.24 13.46 8.89
CA ARG A 70 -3.39 14.65 9.07
C ARG A 70 -3.50 15.22 10.48
N ASP A 71 -4.70 15.35 11.02
CA ASP A 71 -4.96 15.86 12.37
C ASP A 71 -4.31 14.98 13.45
N LEU A 72 -4.25 13.66 13.19
CA LEU A 72 -3.52 12.70 14.01
C LEU A 72 -2.00 12.74 13.82
N ARG A 73 -1.48 13.63 12.97
CA ARG A 73 -0.05 13.74 12.61
C ARG A 73 0.54 12.44 12.08
N LEU A 74 -0.28 11.63 11.40
CA LEU A 74 0.16 10.40 10.74
C LEU A 74 0.73 10.68 9.35
N LEU A 75 0.57 11.91 8.85
CA LEU A 75 1.03 12.39 7.55
C LEU A 75 1.92 13.62 7.74
N ASP A 76 3.10 13.61 7.11
CA ASP A 76 4.09 14.68 7.19
C ASP A 76 4.06 15.60 5.95
N PHE A 77 2.96 15.60 5.19
CA PHE A 77 2.83 16.33 3.94
C PHE A 77 1.42 16.87 3.73
N ASP A 78 1.32 17.91 2.92
CA ASP A 78 0.06 18.52 2.54
C ASP A 78 -0.53 17.80 1.32
N GLN A 79 -1.86 17.64 1.31
CA GLN A 79 -2.55 17.05 0.16
C GLN A 79 -2.49 18.01 -1.03
N PRO A 80 -2.17 17.55 -2.25
CA PRO A 80 -2.55 18.30 -3.44
C PRO A 80 -4.09 18.35 -3.52
N GLU A 81 -4.64 19.49 -3.98
CA GLU A 81 -6.08 19.64 -4.22
C GLU A 81 -6.57 18.50 -5.14
N ARG A 82 -7.60 17.77 -4.71
CA ARG A 82 -8.22 16.70 -5.49
C ARG A 82 -9.54 17.17 -6.07
N ASP A 83 -9.73 16.87 -7.36
CA ASP A 83 -11.02 17.02 -8.01
C ASP A 83 -11.94 15.86 -7.62
N HIS A 84 -13.19 16.18 -7.29
CA HIS A 84 -14.08 15.32 -6.47
C HIS A 84 -14.79 14.20 -7.24
N GLU A 85 -14.53 14.02 -8.54
CA GLU A 85 -15.45 13.29 -9.41
C GLU A 85 -15.15 11.80 -9.61
N SER A 86 -13.95 11.30 -9.27
CA SER A 86 -13.64 9.87 -9.41
C SER A 86 -12.86 9.30 -8.23
N ILE A 87 -13.39 8.26 -7.60
CA ILE A 87 -12.62 7.42 -6.67
C ILE A 87 -11.80 6.44 -7.52
N GLY A 88 -10.49 6.68 -7.64
CA GLY A 88 -9.60 5.72 -8.31
C GLY A 88 -9.62 4.37 -7.59
N GLU A 89 -9.79 3.28 -8.37
CA GLU A 89 -9.68 1.91 -7.87
C GLU A 89 -8.51 1.19 -8.55
N PHE A 90 -7.68 0.53 -7.73
CA PHE A 90 -6.45 -0.11 -8.16
C PHE A 90 -6.38 -1.54 -7.64
N MET A 91 -5.79 -2.42 -8.44
CA MET A 91 -5.40 -3.78 -8.06
C MET A 91 -3.89 -3.87 -7.98
N VAL A 92 -3.36 -4.72 -7.10
CA VAL A 92 -1.91 -4.92 -7.02
C VAL A 92 -1.50 -6.07 -7.92
N THR A 93 -0.75 -5.78 -8.98
CA THR A 93 -0.28 -6.79 -9.95
C THR A 93 1.20 -7.09 -9.81
N GLY A 94 1.93 -6.38 -8.94
CA GLY A 94 3.34 -6.68 -8.69
C GLY A 94 3.84 -6.16 -7.36
N ILE A 95 4.88 -6.81 -6.82
CA ILE A 95 5.52 -6.45 -5.56
C ILE A 95 7.01 -6.77 -5.59
N SER A 96 7.83 -5.84 -5.12
CA SER A 96 9.25 -6.03 -4.83
C SER A 96 9.45 -6.05 -3.32
N PHE A 97 10.12 -7.08 -2.80
CA PHE A 97 10.36 -7.21 -1.36
C PHE A 97 11.68 -7.90 -1.03
N ASN A 98 12.27 -7.52 0.10
CA ASN A 98 13.43 -8.16 0.67
C ASN A 98 13.01 -9.32 1.57
N LYS A 99 13.70 -10.45 1.45
CA LYS A 99 13.52 -11.63 2.30
C LYS A 99 14.83 -11.98 2.97
N GLN A 100 14.76 -12.35 4.25
CA GLN A 100 15.93 -12.82 4.99
C GLN A 100 16.33 -14.23 4.50
N GLY A 101 17.56 -14.37 4.02
CA GLY A 101 18.15 -15.64 3.59
C GLY A 101 18.72 -16.45 4.76
N ASN A 102 19.07 -17.71 4.48
CA ASN A 102 19.53 -18.67 5.49
C ASN A 102 20.94 -18.41 6.03
N GLU A 103 21.72 -17.52 5.40
CA GLU A 103 23.13 -17.23 5.76
C GLU A 103 23.36 -15.76 6.16
N GLY A 104 22.31 -15.05 6.61
CA GLY A 104 22.42 -13.66 7.08
C GLY A 104 22.37 -12.59 5.98
N GLY A 105 22.30 -12.99 4.71
CA GLY A 105 22.08 -12.07 3.59
C GLY A 105 20.59 -11.71 3.37
N MET A 106 20.34 -10.52 2.83
CA MET A 106 19.02 -10.13 2.31
C MET A 106 18.96 -10.43 0.80
N LEU A 107 17.89 -11.07 0.35
CA LEU A 107 17.61 -11.29 -1.07
C LEU A 107 16.44 -10.43 -1.50
N VAL A 108 16.60 -9.72 -2.63
CA VAL A 108 15.51 -9.00 -3.29
C VAL A 108 14.72 -10.01 -4.12
N GLU A 109 13.42 -10.14 -3.85
CA GLU A 109 12.49 -10.95 -4.63
C GLU A 109 11.47 -10.05 -5.33
N PHE A 110 11.04 -10.49 -6.52
CA PHE A 110 10.01 -9.82 -7.30
C PHE A 110 8.91 -10.80 -7.67
N LYS A 111 7.64 -10.38 -7.51
CA LYS A 111 6.46 -11.16 -7.91
C LYS A 111 5.55 -10.30 -8.78
N ILE A 112 5.01 -10.92 -9.83
CA ILE A 112 4.01 -10.34 -10.74
C ILE A 112 2.82 -11.28 -10.80
N ALA A 113 1.63 -10.72 -10.95
CA ALA A 113 0.40 -11.43 -11.24
C ALA A 113 -0.38 -10.74 -12.37
N SER A 114 -1.31 -11.48 -12.99
CA SER A 114 -2.25 -10.93 -13.95
C SER A 114 -3.34 -10.12 -13.25
N ILE A 115 -3.95 -9.16 -13.95
CA ILE A 115 -5.10 -8.38 -13.44
C ILE A 115 -6.28 -9.28 -13.05
N GLU A 116 -6.47 -10.44 -13.70
CA GLU A 116 -7.53 -11.40 -13.36
C GLU A 116 -7.32 -12.10 -12.00
N ARG A 117 -6.09 -12.09 -11.49
CA ARG A 117 -5.70 -12.75 -10.23
C ARG A 117 -4.65 -11.88 -9.53
N PRO A 118 -5.03 -10.67 -9.07
CA PRO A 118 -4.10 -9.75 -8.43
C PRO A 118 -3.54 -10.33 -7.14
N LEU A 119 -2.43 -9.78 -6.70
CA LEU A 119 -1.77 -10.17 -5.47
C LEU A 119 -2.54 -9.64 -4.25
N ASP A 120 -2.76 -10.52 -3.28
CA ASP A 120 -3.01 -10.09 -1.92
C ASP A 120 -1.68 -9.65 -1.29
N ILE A 121 -1.51 -8.34 -1.11
CA ILE A 121 -0.28 -7.77 -0.56
C ILE A 121 -0.27 -7.67 0.96
N LEU A 122 -1.41 -7.86 1.64
CA LEU A 122 -1.46 -7.72 3.11
C LEU A 122 -0.44 -8.61 3.83
N PRO A 123 -0.26 -9.90 3.46
CA PRO A 123 0.73 -10.75 4.11
C PRO A 123 2.18 -10.23 3.99
N TYR A 124 2.48 -9.41 2.99
CA TYR A 124 3.81 -8.86 2.73
C TYR A 124 4.04 -7.53 3.45
N ILE A 125 3.04 -6.64 3.42
CA ILE A 125 3.17 -5.29 4.01
C ILE A 125 2.95 -5.28 5.52
N VAL A 126 2.12 -6.17 6.07
CA VAL A 126 1.90 -6.26 7.53
C VAL A 126 3.21 -6.64 8.24
N GLN A 127 4.02 -7.49 7.60
CA GLN A 127 5.35 -7.84 8.12
C GLN A 127 6.35 -6.69 8.00
N THR A 128 6.27 -5.90 6.93
CA THR A 128 7.11 -4.70 6.75
C THR A 128 6.76 -3.60 7.74
N GLY A 129 5.48 -3.46 8.09
CA GLY A 129 4.96 -2.44 8.98
C GLY A 129 5.01 -2.77 10.47
N ALA A 130 5.57 -3.92 10.87
CA ALA A 130 5.57 -4.38 12.26
C ALA A 130 6.24 -3.38 13.24
N GLU A 131 7.10 -2.48 12.75
CA GLU A 131 7.75 -1.42 13.55
C GLU A 131 7.00 -0.06 13.52
N HIS A 132 5.95 0.08 12.70
CA HIS A 132 5.21 1.33 12.48
C HIS A 132 3.69 1.15 12.53
N VAL A 133 3.20 0.21 13.35
CA VAL A 133 1.77 0.05 13.62
C VAL A 133 1.34 1.07 14.66
N PHE A 134 0.63 2.10 14.22
CA PHE A 134 -0.07 3.01 15.11
C PHE A 134 -1.47 2.45 15.36
N PHE A 135 -1.85 2.26 16.62
CA PHE A 135 -3.23 1.99 17.01
C PHE A 135 -3.76 3.26 17.65
N SER A 136 -4.76 3.88 17.04
CA SER A 136 -5.59 4.86 17.72
C SER A 136 -6.98 4.24 17.89
N GLU A 137 -7.45 4.20 19.13
CA GLU A 137 -8.84 3.85 19.47
C GLU A 137 -9.85 4.81 18.81
#